data_AF-A0A5S9M0K3-F1
#
_entry.id   AF-A0A5S9M0K3-F1
#
_cell.length_a   1.000
_cell.length_b   1.000
_cell.length_c   1.000
_cell.angle_alpha   90.00
_cell.angle_beta   90.00
_cell.angle_gamma   90.00
#
_symmetry.space_group_name_H-M   'P 1'
#
loop_
_entity.id
_entity.type
_entity.pdbx_description
1 polymer ?
#
loop_
_entity_poly.entity_id
_entity_poly.type
_entity_poly.pdbx_seq_one_letter_code
_entity_poly.pdbx_strand_id
1 'polypeptide(L)' 'MNLTTERCFIRSFAEDDWHDVYAYTSDPAVMKYIPEGVFSKENAKEFVKNNRLKKAKNFAVL' A
#
# COMPACT_ATOMS: atom_id res chain seq x y z
N MET A 1 -1.45 13.91 1.86
CA MET A 1 -2.67 13.88 1.01
C MET A 1 -3.80 13.34 1.86
N ASN A 2 -4.96 13.99 1.88
CA ASN A 2 -6.17 13.50 2.55
C ASN A 2 -7.37 13.86 1.66
N LEU A 3 -7.98 12.86 1.01
CA LEU A 3 -9.11 13.04 0.10
C LEU A 3 -10.26 12.13 0.53
N THR A 4 -11.46 12.68 0.59
CA THR A 4 -12.67 11.96 0.98
C THR A 4 -13.69 12.07 -0.13
N THR A 5 -14.32 10.95 -0.48
CA THR A 5 -15.48 10.87 -1.37
C THR A 5 -16.65 10.22 -0.61
N GLU A 6 -17.79 10.02 -1.27
CA GLU A 6 -18.95 9.35 -0.66
C GLU A 6 -18.65 7.93 -0.17
N ARG A 7 -17.69 7.23 -0.77
CA ARG A 7 -17.44 5.80 -0.50
C ARG A 7 -15.99 5.43 -0.20
N CYS A 8 -15.05 6.37 -0.33
CA CYS A 8 -13.63 6.10 -0.15
C CYS A 8 -12.92 7.25 0.54
N PHE A 9 -11.91 6.90 1.33
CA PHE A 9 -10.98 7.80 1.98
C PHE A 9 -9.53 7.46 1.61
N ILE A 10 -8.85 8.41 0.97
CA ILE A 10 -7.45 8.28 0.55
C ILE A 10 -6.58 9.11 1.48
N ARG A 11 -5.60 8.49 2.14
CA ARG A 11 -4.73 9.13 3.12
C ARG A 11 -3.28 8.67 3.01
N SER A 12 -2.38 9.44 3.62
CA SER A 12 -1.02 8.96 3.88
C SER A 12 -1.06 7.64 4.66
N PHE A 13 -0.10 6.75 4.36
CA PHE A 13 0.05 5.51 5.09
C PHE A 13 0.33 5.76 6.58
N ALA A 14 -0.25 4.93 7.43
CA ALA A 14 0.17 4.66 8.80
C ALA A 14 1.16 3.49 8.80
N GLU A 15 1.82 3.25 9.94
CA GLU A 15 2.79 2.14 10.04
C GLU A 15 2.12 0.79 9.81
N ASP A 16 1.00 0.54 10.48
CA ASP A 16 0.31 -0.75 10.49
C ASP A 16 -0.44 -1.09 9.20
N ASP A 17 -0.59 -0.14 8.27
CA ASP A 17 -1.22 -0.39 6.97
C ASP A 17 -0.46 -1.46 6.15
N TRP A 18 0.77 -1.81 6.53
CA TRP A 18 1.53 -2.89 5.87
C TRP A 18 0.80 -4.23 5.93
N HIS A 19 -0.04 -4.46 6.94
CA HIS A 19 -0.85 -5.67 7.05
C HIS A 19 -1.85 -5.78 5.89
N ASP A 20 -2.59 -4.71 5.63
CA ASP A 20 -3.57 -4.67 4.54
C ASP A 20 -2.88 -4.68 3.18
N VAL A 21 -1.76 -3.96 3.04
CA VAL A 21 -0.92 -4.01 1.83
C VAL A 21 -0.44 -5.42 1.55
N TYR A 22 0.08 -6.14 2.56
CA TYR A 22 0.54 -7.51 2.41
C TYR A 22 -0.61 -8.46 2.03
N ALA A 23 -1.81 -8.26 2.55
CA ALA A 23 -2.96 -9.13 2.30
C ALA A 23 -3.25 -9.30 0.79
N TYR A 24 -3.17 -8.23 0.01
CA TYR A 24 -3.38 -8.31 -1.45
C TYR A 24 -2.08 -8.42 -2.24
N THR A 25 -0.96 -7.82 -1.79
CA THR A 25 0.31 -7.90 -2.53
C THR A 25 0.99 -9.27 -2.41
N SER A 26 0.58 -10.10 -1.46
CA SER A 26 1.02 -11.50 -1.36
C SER A 26 0.27 -12.46 -2.29
N ASP A 27 -0.82 -12.01 -2.92
CA ASP A 27 -1.61 -12.82 -3.86
C ASP A 27 -1.00 -12.74 -5.28
N PRO A 28 -0.54 -13.87 -5.86
CA PRO A 28 -0.03 -13.91 -7.23
C PRO A 28 -1.05 -13.48 -8.29
N ALA A 29 -2.36 -13.65 -8.05
CA ALA A 29 -3.39 -13.21 -8.98
C ALA A 29 -3.49 -11.68 -9.03
N VAL A 30 -3.38 -11.01 -7.88
CA VAL A 30 -3.36 -9.55 -7.78
C VAL A 30 -2.09 -8.98 -8.40
N MET A 31 -0.94 -9.59 -8.09
CA MET A 31 0.37 -9.09 -8.53
C MET A 31 0.77 -9.53 -9.94
N LYS A 32 -0.06 -10.31 -10.64
CA LYS A 32 0.24 -10.90 -11.97
C LYS A 32 0.78 -9.89 -12.99
N TYR A 33 0.30 -8.65 -12.94
CA TYR A 33 0.66 -7.58 -13.87
C TYR A 33 1.47 -6.46 -13.21
N ILE A 34 1.81 -6.60 -11.93
CA ILE A 34 2.58 -5.60 -11.18
C ILE A 34 4.07 -5.93 -11.34
N PRO A 35 4.90 -5.03 -11.90
CA PRO A 35 6.31 -5.31 -12.22
C PRO A 35 7.15 -5.81 -11.04
N GLU A 36 6.83 -5.37 -9.83
CA GLU A 36 7.55 -5.73 -8.60
C GLU A 36 7.31 -7.18 -8.15
N GLY A 37 6.31 -7.87 -8.72
CA GLY A 37 5.98 -9.24 -8.40
C GLY A 37 5.36 -9.41 -7.00
N VAL A 38 5.17 -10.66 -6.58
CA VAL A 38 4.52 -10.99 -5.29
C VAL A 38 5.37 -10.52 -4.12
N PHE A 39 4.74 -9.84 -3.15
CA PHE A 39 5.43 -9.32 -1.97
C PHE A 39 5.61 -10.38 -0.89
N SER A 40 6.79 -10.34 -0.25
CA SER A 40 6.98 -10.85 1.11
C SER A 40 6.41 -9.86 2.15
N LYS A 41 6.37 -10.28 3.42
CA LYS A 41 5.98 -9.38 4.53
C LYS A 41 6.95 -8.21 4.65
N GLU A 42 8.23 -8.47 4.43
CA GLU A 42 9.30 -7.47 4.48
C GLU A 42 9.15 -6.45 3.36
N ASN A 43 8.83 -6.89 2.14
CA ASN A 43 8.56 -6.01 1.00
C ASN A 43 7.38 -5.07 1.29
N ALA A 44 6.29 -5.58 1.87
CA ALA A 44 5.13 -4.76 2.23
C ALA A 44 5.44 -3.71 3.30
N LYS A 45 6.21 -4.09 4.34
CA LYS A 45 6.67 -3.15 5.38
C LYS A 45 7.54 -2.04 4.80
N GLU A 46 8.50 -2.41 3.94
CA GLU A 46 9.38 -1.45 3.29
C GLU A 46 8.60 -0.51 2.35
N PHE A 47 7.66 -1.05 1.58
CA PHE A 47 6.80 -0.27 0.70
C PHE A 47 6.01 0.80 1.46
N VAL A 48 5.35 0.42 2.56
CA VAL A 48 4.61 1.35 3.42
C VAL A 48 5.55 2.38 4.03
N LYS A 49 6.68 1.95 4.61
CA LYS A 49 7.69 2.86 5.19
C LYS A 49 8.16 3.92 4.18
N ASN A 50 8.47 3.51 2.95
CA ASN A 50 8.97 4.40 1.91
C ASN A 50 7.90 5.38 1.40
N ASN A 51 6.63 4.98 1.41
CA ASN A 51 5.50 5.83 1.00
C ASN A 51 4.89 6.66 2.14
N ARG A 52 5.50 6.68 3.34
CA ARG A 52 5.17 7.63 4.42
C ARG A 52 5.95 8.96 4.34
N LEU A 53 6.96 9.03 3.47
CA LEU A 53 7.87 10.17 3.38
C LEU A 53 7.28 11.35 2.58
N LYS A 54 7.93 12.53 2.66
CA LYS A 54 7.48 13.75 1.96
C LYS A 54 7.30 13.61 0.44
N LYS A 55 7.91 12.61 -0.19
CA LYS A 55 7.81 12.31 -1.63
C LYS A 55 6.98 11.05 -1.93
N ALA A 56 6.03 10.72 -1.05
CA ALA A 56 5.11 9.60 -1.22
C ALA A 56 4.45 9.60 -2.61
N LYS A 57 4.43 8.42 -3.24
CA LYS A 57 3.76 8.21 -4.55
C LYS A 57 2.51 7.34 -4.42
N ASN A 58 2.43 6.52 -3.37
CA ASN A 58 1.30 5.65 -3.08
C ASN A 58 0.68 6.02 -1.73
N PHE A 59 -0.61 5.73 -1.58
CA PHE A 59 -1.43 6.14 -0.44
C PHE A 59 -2.38 5.00 -0.05
N ALA A 60 -2.75 4.94 1.23
CA ALA A 60 -3.76 3.99 1.70
C ALA A 60 -5.15 4.42 1.21
N VAL A 61 -5.98 3.43 0.90
CA VAL A 61 -7.39 3.61 0.53
C VAL A 61 -8.24 2.79 1.49
N LEU A 62 -9.22 3.45 2.11
CA LEU A 62 -10.23 2.88 3.01
C LEU A 62 -11.63 3.07 2.42
#